data_AF-A0A4C1ZZL3-F1
#
_entry.id   AF-A0A4C1ZZL3-F1
#
_cell.length_a   1.000
_cell.length_b   1.000
_cell.length_c   1.000
_cell.angle_alpha   90.00
_cell.angle_beta   90.00
_cell.angle_gamma   90.00
#
_symmetry.space_group_name_H-M   'P 1'
#
loop_
_entity.id
_entity.type
_entity.pdbx_description
1 polymer ?
#
loop_
_entity_poly.entity_id
_entity_poly.type
_entity_poly.pdbx_seq_one_letter_code
_entity_poly.pdbx_strand_id
1 'polypeptide(L)'
;MSTPEIEKLSLKEIYTSDKNGNDETGDGTEGNPFKTILQAMKCAGKEPFPPIYVDAKDSSKIYELAAKSQLKKIQKVWVRENYKAADKAKADEESNQKREQNLEEAKKIVIKEDPKLPKAKTVKIFQTTENRGTRVKIFGWVHRLRRQGRALAFLTLRDGTGYLQCVLHGVLCQTYDALVLSTESSVVLYGCLEIVPEGKTAPGGHELNVDYWEVIGLAPPGGADAILNEEALPDVQLDNRHIMIRGENTSKVLRARAAVTKAFREHFASRHYTEVCPPTMVQTQCEGGSTLFKFSYFGQEAYLTQSSQLYLETCLAALGDVYCIAQSYRAEQSRTRRHLAEYSHVEAECPFITFEDLLDRLEDLVVDVVDRVMASPEAHLVHELNPNFKASFIITFLEMH
;
A
#
# COMPACT_ATOMS: atom_id res chain seq x y z
N MET A 1 -58.61 56.14 12.14
CA MET A 1 -57.85 55.56 13.26
C MET A 1 -57.24 54.27 12.72
N SER A 2 -56.04 54.32 12.15
CA SER A 2 -54.71 54.36 12.77
C SER A 2 -54.06 52.96 12.84
N THR A 3 -53.12 52.79 11.90
CA THR A 3 -51.87 52.01 11.93
C THR A 3 -51.84 50.49 11.72
N PRO A 4 -50.80 49.99 11.00
CA PRO A 4 -50.66 48.63 10.48
C PRO A 4 -49.70 47.77 11.30
N GLU A 5 -50.03 46.50 11.52
CA GLU A 5 -49.08 45.47 11.97
C GLU A 5 -49.17 44.28 11.04
N ILE A 6 -48.40 44.33 9.96
CA ILE A 6 -48.02 43.15 9.18
C ILE A 6 -46.98 42.43 10.05
N GLU A 7 -47.38 41.31 10.63
CA GLU A 7 -46.51 40.38 11.36
C GLU A 7 -45.31 39.99 10.49
N LYS A 8 -44.13 40.39 10.96
CA LYS A 8 -42.84 39.89 10.49
C LYS A 8 -42.78 38.39 10.76
N LEU A 9 -42.77 37.57 9.70
CA LEU A 9 -42.16 36.24 9.77
C LEU A 9 -40.70 36.43 10.17
N SER A 10 -40.37 36.24 11.46
CA SER A 10 -39.01 36.41 11.97
C SER A 10 -38.14 35.26 11.48
N LEU A 11 -37.34 35.52 10.44
CA LEU A 11 -36.21 34.68 10.09
C LEU A 11 -35.29 34.59 11.33
N LYS A 12 -34.97 33.36 11.77
CA LYS A 12 -34.13 33.09 12.96
C LYS A 12 -32.80 33.84 12.84
N GLU A 13 -32.50 34.71 13.80
CA GLU A 13 -31.27 35.52 13.82
C GLU A 13 -30.03 34.62 13.85
N ILE A 14 -28.97 35.01 13.14
CA ILE A 14 -27.71 34.27 13.11
C ILE A 14 -26.59 35.15 13.65
N TYR A 15 -25.78 34.62 14.55
CA TYR A 15 -24.69 35.34 15.20
C TYR A 15 -23.34 34.88 14.64
N THR A 16 -22.45 35.85 14.44
CA THR A 16 -21.07 35.64 14.03
C THR A 16 -20.12 36.39 14.96
N SER A 17 -18.99 35.79 15.31
CA SER A 17 -17.96 36.41 16.14
C SER A 17 -16.57 36.05 15.62
N ASP A 18 -15.77 37.06 15.30
CA ASP A 18 -14.37 36.84 14.90
C ASP A 18 -13.54 36.35 16.11
N LYS A 19 -13.96 36.72 17.33
CA LYS A 19 -13.27 36.40 18.58
C LYS A 19 -13.65 35.04 19.15
N ASN A 20 -14.94 34.72 19.18
CA ASN A 20 -15.48 33.57 19.92
C ASN A 20 -16.18 32.54 19.03
N GLY A 21 -16.27 32.79 17.71
CA GLY A 21 -16.98 31.92 16.78
C GLY A 21 -16.12 30.80 16.19
N ASN A 22 -16.77 29.73 15.77
CA ASN A 22 -16.16 28.61 15.08
C ASN A 22 -17.00 28.19 13.86
N ASP A 23 -16.39 28.10 12.67
CA ASP A 23 -17.10 27.70 11.44
C ASP A 23 -17.29 26.18 11.31
N GLU A 24 -16.55 25.38 12.08
CA GLU A 24 -16.65 23.91 12.09
C GLU A 24 -17.66 23.41 13.12
N THR A 25 -17.71 24.03 14.31
CA THR A 25 -18.54 23.57 15.44
C THR A 25 -19.62 24.57 15.88
N GLY A 26 -19.65 25.78 15.31
CA GLY A 26 -20.66 26.79 15.59
C GLY A 26 -22.04 26.38 15.05
N ASP A 27 -23.10 26.81 15.72
CA ASP A 27 -24.49 26.58 15.30
C ASP A 27 -25.23 27.87 14.92
N GLY A 28 -24.54 29.01 15.02
CA GLY A 28 -25.06 30.32 14.65
C GLY A 28 -25.97 30.96 15.70
N THR A 29 -26.09 30.37 16.89
CA THR A 29 -26.76 31.00 18.04
C THR A 29 -25.85 31.98 18.75
N GLU A 30 -26.40 32.84 19.60
CA GLU A 30 -25.64 33.82 20.40
C GLU A 30 -24.57 33.15 21.29
N GLY A 31 -24.88 31.95 21.81
CA GLY A 31 -23.99 31.18 22.68
C GLY A 31 -22.93 30.35 21.94
N ASN A 32 -23.11 30.08 20.65
CA ASN A 32 -22.18 29.32 19.82
C ASN A 32 -22.16 29.87 18.37
N PRO A 33 -21.67 31.11 18.17
CA PRO A 33 -21.74 31.80 16.89
C PRO A 33 -20.83 31.16 15.85
N PHE A 34 -21.15 31.38 14.57
CA PHE A 34 -20.20 31.08 13.50
C PHE A 34 -19.01 32.05 13.57
N LYS A 35 -17.86 31.66 13.02
CA LYS A 35 -16.71 32.57 12.93
C LYS A 35 -16.92 33.61 11.82
N THR A 36 -17.51 33.20 10.69
CA THR A 36 -17.64 34.06 9.51
C THR A 36 -19.09 34.26 9.05
N ILE A 37 -19.37 35.43 8.47
CA ILE A 37 -20.65 35.74 7.81
C ILE A 37 -20.90 34.82 6.61
N LEU A 38 -19.85 34.34 5.93
CA LEU A 38 -20.00 33.41 4.81
C LEU A 38 -20.61 32.09 5.29
N GLN A 39 -20.17 31.57 6.44
CA GLN A 39 -20.72 30.36 7.03
C GLN A 39 -22.16 30.58 7.52
N ALA A 40 -22.46 31.73 8.11
CA ALA A 40 -23.83 32.12 8.45
C ALA A 40 -24.77 32.15 7.22
N MET A 41 -24.30 32.69 6.09
CA MET A 41 -25.05 32.68 4.82
C MET A 41 -25.20 31.27 4.24
N LYS A 42 -24.19 30.39 4.36
CA LYS A 42 -24.29 28.98 3.97
C LYS A 42 -25.33 28.23 4.80
N CYS A 43 -25.37 28.46 6.10
CA CYS A 43 -26.38 27.88 7.00
C CYS A 43 -27.81 28.36 6.67
N ALA A 44 -27.97 29.63 6.30
CA ALA A 44 -29.27 30.19 5.90
C ALA A 44 -29.78 29.64 4.55
N GLY A 45 -28.87 29.27 3.64
CA GLY A 45 -29.14 28.51 2.42
C GLY A 45 -29.84 29.26 1.28
N LYS A 46 -30.65 30.30 1.55
CA LYS A 46 -31.37 31.08 0.53
C LYS A 46 -31.65 32.52 0.94
N GLU A 47 -31.83 33.38 -0.04
CA GLU A 47 -32.27 34.77 0.16
C GLU A 47 -33.80 34.87 0.36
N PRO A 48 -34.30 35.83 1.16
CA PRO A 48 -33.54 36.82 1.93
C PRO A 48 -32.88 36.20 3.17
N PHE A 49 -31.61 36.56 3.42
CA PHE A 49 -30.89 36.07 4.59
C PHE A 49 -31.51 36.60 5.89
N PRO A 50 -31.49 35.82 6.98
CA PRO A 50 -31.86 36.31 8.31
C PRO A 50 -30.99 37.48 8.75
N PRO A 51 -31.41 38.25 9.77
CA PRO A 51 -30.55 39.21 10.45
C PRO A 51 -29.26 38.52 10.93
N ILE A 52 -28.11 38.96 10.41
CA ILE A 52 -26.80 38.46 10.82
C ILE A 52 -26.16 39.49 11.74
N TYR A 53 -25.81 39.07 12.94
CA TYR A 53 -25.14 39.89 13.96
C TYR A 53 -23.63 39.60 13.98
N VAL A 54 -22.83 40.63 14.20
CA VAL A 54 -21.36 40.61 14.28
C VAL A 54 -20.90 41.21 15.61
N ASP A 55 -19.64 41.00 15.99
CA ASP A 55 -19.06 41.63 17.18
C ASP A 55 -19.23 43.16 17.14
N ALA A 56 -19.82 43.74 18.19
CA ALA A 56 -20.03 45.18 18.26
C ALA A 56 -18.70 45.94 18.42
N LYS A 57 -18.63 47.14 17.83
CA LYS A 57 -17.44 48.01 17.94
C LYS A 57 -17.40 48.84 19.22
N ASP A 58 -18.56 49.03 19.85
CA ASP A 58 -18.71 49.74 21.10
C ASP A 58 -18.79 48.74 22.28
N SER A 59 -18.00 48.98 23.32
CA SER A 59 -17.92 48.19 24.55
C SER A 59 -19.24 48.12 25.35
N SER A 60 -20.27 48.85 24.94
CA SER A 60 -21.62 48.82 25.54
C SER A 60 -22.52 47.67 25.04
N LYS A 61 -22.16 46.99 23.94
CA LYS A 61 -22.92 45.85 23.37
C LYS A 61 -21.99 44.70 23.00
N ILE A 62 -22.50 43.48 23.02
CA ILE A 62 -21.73 42.27 22.62
C ILE A 62 -21.82 42.09 21.09
N TYR A 63 -23.02 42.24 20.52
CA TYR A 63 -23.26 42.08 19.09
C TYR A 63 -24.02 43.28 18.49
N GLU A 64 -23.75 43.57 17.22
CA GLU A 64 -24.46 44.57 16.40
C GLU A 64 -24.86 44.00 15.04
N LEU A 65 -25.86 44.59 14.39
CA LEU A 65 -26.33 44.12 13.08
C LEU A 65 -25.24 44.37 12.01
N ALA A 66 -24.91 43.34 11.23
CA ALA A 66 -23.90 43.45 10.18
C ALA A 66 -24.23 44.58 9.18
N ALA A 67 -23.24 45.41 8.87
CA ALA A 67 -23.41 46.53 7.97
C ALA A 67 -23.82 46.06 6.56
N LYS A 68 -24.75 46.80 5.92
CA LYS A 68 -25.23 46.48 4.56
C LYS A 68 -24.12 46.38 3.51
N SER A 69 -23.03 47.14 3.66
CA SER A 69 -21.85 47.08 2.76
C SER A 69 -21.05 45.78 2.93
N GLN A 70 -20.91 45.31 4.17
CA GLN A 70 -20.23 44.06 4.51
C GLN A 70 -21.05 42.84 4.04
N LEU A 71 -22.35 42.85 4.28
CA LEU A 71 -23.27 41.82 3.78
C LEU A 71 -23.27 41.74 2.25
N LYS A 72 -23.35 42.87 1.53
CA LYS A 72 -23.29 42.88 0.05
C LYS A 72 -21.98 42.32 -0.51
N LYS A 73 -20.84 42.56 0.15
CA LYS A 73 -19.53 42.06 -0.29
C LYS A 73 -19.47 40.54 -0.18
N ILE A 74 -19.93 40.00 0.95
CA ILE A 74 -19.89 38.55 1.24
C ILE A 74 -20.98 37.81 0.47
N GLN A 75 -22.15 38.42 0.29
CA GLN A 75 -23.21 37.93 -0.60
C GLN A 75 -22.70 37.71 -2.03
N LYS A 76 -21.91 38.64 -2.59
CA LYS A 76 -21.27 38.44 -3.90
C LYS A 76 -20.32 37.23 -3.93
N VAL A 77 -19.63 36.94 -2.83
CA VAL A 77 -18.75 35.77 -2.69
C VAL A 77 -19.58 34.49 -2.61
N TRP A 78 -20.61 34.45 -1.76
CA TRP A 78 -21.53 33.32 -1.64
C TRP A 78 -22.23 32.99 -2.96
N VAL A 79 -22.76 34.00 -3.64
CA VAL A 79 -23.40 33.84 -4.96
C VAL A 79 -22.40 33.25 -5.97
N ARG A 80 -21.15 33.75 -5.99
CA ARG A 80 -20.10 33.23 -6.87
C ARG A 80 -19.72 31.77 -6.53
N GLU A 81 -19.61 31.42 -5.25
CA GLU A 81 -19.34 30.06 -4.81
C GLU A 81 -20.48 29.10 -5.20
N ASN A 82 -21.73 29.53 -5.04
CA ASN A 82 -22.90 28.75 -5.42
C ASN A 82 -23.01 28.56 -6.94
N TYR A 83 -22.76 29.60 -7.75
CA TYR A 83 -22.69 29.43 -9.20
C TYR A 83 -21.57 28.46 -9.61
N LYS A 84 -20.37 28.59 -9.02
CA LYS A 84 -19.27 27.64 -9.28
C LYS A 84 -19.61 26.21 -8.86
N ALA A 85 -20.28 26.04 -7.72
CA ALA A 85 -20.71 24.74 -7.24
C ALA A 85 -21.80 24.13 -8.14
N ALA A 86 -22.76 24.94 -8.59
CA ALA A 86 -23.81 24.53 -9.51
C ALA A 86 -23.25 24.18 -10.91
N ASP A 87 -22.31 24.99 -11.43
CA ASP A 87 -21.62 24.71 -12.70
C ASP A 87 -20.82 23.41 -12.61
N LYS A 88 -20.11 23.19 -11.49
CA LYS A 88 -19.39 21.93 -11.23
C LYS A 88 -20.35 20.74 -11.15
N ALA A 89 -21.43 20.85 -10.38
CA ALA A 89 -22.42 19.78 -10.25
C ALA A 89 -23.06 19.42 -11.59
N LYS A 90 -23.39 20.43 -12.41
CA LYS A 90 -23.92 20.23 -13.76
C LYS A 90 -22.90 19.57 -14.68
N ALA A 91 -21.63 19.99 -14.63
CA ALA A 91 -20.56 19.37 -15.41
C ALA A 91 -20.31 17.91 -14.98
N ASP A 92 -20.36 17.62 -13.69
CA ASP A 92 -20.21 16.27 -13.13
C ASP A 92 -21.38 15.38 -13.55
N GLU A 93 -22.61 15.89 -13.55
CA GLU A 93 -23.80 15.17 -13.98
C GLU A 93 -23.79 14.89 -15.50
N GLU A 94 -23.47 15.89 -16.33
CA GLU A 94 -23.30 15.70 -17.78
C GLU A 94 -22.19 14.69 -18.10
N SER A 95 -21.09 14.70 -17.33
CA SER A 95 -20.00 13.73 -17.46
C SER A 95 -20.43 12.31 -17.09
N ASN A 96 -21.18 12.15 -16.00
CA ASN A 96 -21.71 10.86 -15.56
C ASN A 96 -22.69 10.28 -16.57
N GLN A 97 -23.62 11.09 -17.09
CA GLN A 97 -24.55 10.66 -18.14
C GLN A 97 -23.82 10.22 -19.40
N LYS A 98 -22.81 10.97 -19.86
CA LYS A 98 -21.96 10.57 -21.00
C LYS A 98 -21.22 9.26 -20.73
N ARG A 99 -20.69 9.07 -19.52
CA ARG A 99 -20.02 7.84 -19.12
C ARG A 99 -20.98 6.64 -19.16
N GLU A 100 -22.18 6.80 -18.65
CA GLU A 100 -23.20 5.76 -18.61
C GLU A 100 -23.67 5.36 -20.02
N GLN A 101 -23.90 6.34 -20.90
CA GLN A 101 -24.17 6.11 -22.32
C GLN A 101 -23.04 5.33 -23.01
N ASN A 102 -21.79 5.75 -22.79
CA ASN A 102 -20.62 5.05 -23.33
C ASN A 102 -20.52 3.59 -22.83
N LEU A 103 -20.87 3.34 -21.56
CA LEU A 103 -20.88 2.00 -20.99
C LEU A 103 -21.98 1.12 -21.60
N GLU A 104 -23.18 1.67 -21.84
CA GLU A 104 -24.27 0.96 -22.52
C GLU A 104 -23.92 0.63 -23.98
N GLU A 105 -23.25 1.53 -24.69
CA GLU A 105 -22.74 1.24 -26.04
C GLU A 105 -21.64 0.15 -26.01
N ALA A 106 -20.74 0.21 -25.03
CA ALA A 106 -19.66 -0.76 -24.86
C ALA A 106 -20.15 -2.18 -24.54
N LYS A 107 -21.31 -2.34 -23.87
CA LYS A 107 -21.95 -3.65 -23.66
C LYS A 107 -22.32 -4.37 -24.96
N LYS A 108 -22.51 -3.62 -26.05
CA LYS A 108 -22.83 -4.19 -27.37
C LYS A 108 -21.60 -4.77 -28.07
N ILE A 109 -20.40 -4.41 -27.61
CA ILE A 109 -19.13 -4.85 -28.19
C ILE A 109 -18.70 -6.14 -27.49
N VAL A 110 -18.82 -7.26 -28.21
CA VAL A 110 -18.41 -8.58 -27.72
C VAL A 110 -17.18 -9.05 -28.49
N ILE A 111 -16.09 -9.29 -27.77
CA ILE A 111 -14.87 -9.88 -28.32
C ILE A 111 -14.92 -11.40 -28.17
N LYS A 112 -14.35 -12.12 -29.13
CA LYS A 112 -14.25 -13.58 -29.14
C LYS A 112 -12.86 -13.98 -29.58
N GLU A 113 -12.37 -15.10 -29.06
CA GLU A 113 -11.13 -15.70 -29.54
C GLU A 113 -11.26 -16.08 -31.02
N ASP A 114 -10.27 -15.73 -31.84
CA ASP A 114 -10.25 -16.08 -33.26
C ASP A 114 -9.82 -17.55 -33.44
N PRO A 115 -10.70 -18.43 -33.98
CA PRO A 115 -10.40 -19.85 -34.17
C PRO A 115 -9.29 -20.11 -35.19
N LYS A 116 -8.90 -19.12 -36.00
CA LYS A 116 -7.80 -19.24 -36.97
C LYS A 116 -6.42 -19.08 -36.33
N LEU A 117 -6.34 -18.47 -35.14
CA LEU A 117 -5.08 -18.28 -34.45
C LEU A 117 -4.59 -19.60 -33.85
N PRO A 118 -3.26 -19.78 -33.69
CA PRO A 118 -2.71 -20.93 -32.99
C PRO A 118 -3.30 -21.07 -31.59
N LYS A 119 -3.45 -22.30 -31.10
CA LYS A 119 -3.87 -22.55 -29.72
C LYS A 119 -2.87 -21.91 -28.76
N ALA A 120 -3.36 -21.05 -27.87
CA ALA A 120 -2.52 -20.36 -26.91
C ALA A 120 -1.89 -21.34 -25.90
N LYS A 121 -0.58 -21.23 -25.68
CA LYS A 121 0.14 -21.96 -24.64
C LYS A 121 0.03 -21.22 -23.31
N THR A 122 -0.46 -21.89 -22.26
CA THR A 122 -0.50 -21.30 -20.92
C THR A 122 0.91 -21.22 -20.33
N VAL A 123 1.35 -20.03 -19.94
CA VAL A 123 2.68 -19.80 -19.36
C VAL A 123 2.61 -18.80 -18.18
N LYS A 124 3.63 -18.81 -17.31
CA LYS A 124 3.88 -17.77 -16.31
C LYS A 124 4.75 -16.67 -16.89
N ILE A 125 4.75 -15.49 -16.26
CA ILE A 125 5.52 -14.33 -16.75
C ILE A 125 7.03 -14.66 -16.83
N PHE A 126 7.61 -15.38 -15.86
CA PHE A 126 9.04 -15.72 -15.94
C PHE A 126 9.42 -16.59 -17.16
N GLN A 127 8.44 -17.26 -17.79
CA GLN A 127 8.65 -18.13 -18.95
C GLN A 127 8.47 -17.39 -20.28
N THR A 128 8.17 -16.10 -20.29
CA THR A 128 7.82 -15.41 -21.54
C THR A 128 9.03 -15.25 -22.48
N THR A 129 10.25 -15.12 -21.93
CA THR A 129 11.48 -14.99 -22.74
C THR A 129 11.72 -16.20 -23.64
N GLU A 130 11.49 -17.42 -23.15
CA GLU A 130 11.63 -18.67 -23.91
C GLU A 130 10.44 -18.95 -24.86
N ASN A 131 9.35 -18.18 -24.75
CA ASN A 131 8.13 -18.34 -25.56
C ASN A 131 7.88 -17.15 -26.52
N ARG A 132 8.91 -16.34 -26.81
CA ARG A 132 8.82 -15.24 -27.80
C ARG A 132 8.43 -15.76 -29.19
N GLY A 133 7.62 -14.99 -29.90
CA GLY A 133 7.06 -15.33 -31.21
C GLY A 133 5.91 -16.34 -31.18
N THR A 134 5.46 -16.76 -29.99
CA THR A 134 4.36 -17.71 -29.84
C THR A 134 3.13 -17.05 -29.22
N ARG A 135 1.95 -17.60 -29.55
CA ARG A 135 0.69 -17.19 -28.92
C ARG A 135 0.55 -17.85 -27.55
N VAL A 136 0.40 -17.03 -26.51
CA VAL A 136 0.37 -17.47 -25.12
C VAL A 136 -0.92 -17.04 -24.42
N LYS A 137 -1.24 -17.73 -23.32
CA LYS A 137 -2.31 -17.43 -22.38
C LYS A 137 -1.68 -17.14 -21.02
N ILE A 138 -1.88 -15.94 -20.48
CA ILE A 138 -1.27 -15.51 -19.23
C ILE A 138 -2.34 -14.97 -18.28
N PHE A 139 -2.29 -15.43 -17.04
CA PHE A 139 -3.11 -14.95 -15.94
C PHE A 139 -2.32 -13.95 -15.11
N GLY A 140 -2.95 -12.88 -14.65
CA GLY A 140 -2.31 -11.97 -13.72
C GLY A 140 -3.20 -10.86 -13.20
N TRP A 141 -2.60 -10.00 -12.40
CA TRP A 141 -3.19 -8.77 -11.88
C TRP A 141 -2.70 -7.58 -12.68
N VAL A 142 -3.61 -6.66 -13.00
CA VAL A 142 -3.27 -5.40 -13.67
C VAL A 142 -2.53 -4.50 -12.68
N HIS A 143 -1.20 -4.48 -12.75
CA HIS A 143 -0.37 -3.67 -11.86
C HIS A 143 -0.42 -2.18 -12.23
N ARG A 144 -0.32 -1.88 -13.53
CA ARG A 144 -0.45 -0.52 -14.07
C ARG A 144 -1.36 -0.55 -15.28
N LEU A 145 -2.10 0.54 -15.47
CA LEU A 145 -3.06 0.68 -16.55
C LEU A 145 -2.97 2.10 -17.12
N ARG A 146 -2.60 2.22 -18.40
CA ARG A 146 -2.55 3.48 -19.12
C ARG A 146 -3.39 3.40 -20.38
N ARG A 147 -4.36 4.29 -20.52
CA ARG A 147 -5.17 4.44 -21.74
C ARG A 147 -4.67 5.61 -22.57
N GLN A 148 -4.54 5.41 -23.88
CA GLN A 148 -4.15 6.45 -24.85
C GLN A 148 -5.26 6.58 -25.90
N GLY A 149 -6.13 7.56 -25.72
CA GLY A 149 -7.35 7.69 -26.53
C GLY A 149 -8.31 6.52 -26.32
N ARG A 150 -9.11 6.20 -27.34
CA ARG A 150 -10.14 5.13 -27.29
C ARG A 150 -9.70 3.79 -27.88
N ALA A 151 -8.52 3.72 -28.49
CA ALA A 151 -8.12 2.58 -29.32
C ALA A 151 -6.78 1.96 -28.90
N LEU A 152 -6.19 2.42 -27.80
CA LEU A 152 -4.89 1.92 -27.33
C LEU A 152 -4.87 1.92 -25.79
N ALA A 153 -4.53 0.78 -25.21
CA ALA A 153 -4.29 0.66 -23.78
C ALA A 153 -3.03 -0.19 -23.52
N PHE A 154 -2.27 0.22 -22.53
CA PHE A 154 -1.09 -0.47 -22.04
C PHE A 154 -1.36 -0.98 -20.63
N LEU A 155 -1.17 -2.27 -20.43
CA LEU A 155 -1.23 -2.92 -19.13
C LEU A 155 0.18 -3.32 -18.73
N THR A 156 0.54 -3.12 -17.48
CA THR A 156 1.62 -3.88 -16.85
C THR A 156 0.97 -4.98 -16.05
N LEU A 157 1.12 -6.23 -16.48
CA LEU A 157 0.60 -7.40 -15.80
C LEU A 157 1.62 -7.91 -14.79
N ARG A 158 1.16 -8.37 -13.63
CA ARG A 158 1.96 -9.00 -12.58
C ARG A 158 1.34 -10.35 -12.21
N ASP A 159 2.15 -11.39 -12.02
CA ASP A 159 1.67 -12.72 -11.58
C ASP A 159 2.45 -13.28 -10.37
N GLY A 160 3.36 -12.48 -9.82
CA GLY A 160 4.29 -12.85 -8.74
C GLY A 160 5.67 -13.32 -9.24
N THR A 161 5.77 -13.74 -10.51
CA THR A 161 7.02 -14.22 -11.12
C THR A 161 7.72 -13.14 -11.95
N GLY A 162 7.01 -12.07 -12.30
CA GLY A 162 7.58 -10.91 -12.97
C GLY A 162 6.53 -9.88 -13.34
N TYR A 163 6.93 -8.94 -14.21
CA TYR A 163 6.07 -7.96 -14.84
C TYR A 163 6.10 -8.15 -16.36
N LEU A 164 4.97 -7.95 -17.03
CA LEU A 164 4.84 -8.08 -18.48
C LEU A 164 4.05 -6.91 -19.03
N GLN A 165 4.61 -6.20 -20.02
CA GLN A 165 3.84 -5.21 -20.77
C GLN A 165 2.88 -5.92 -21.72
N CYS A 166 1.61 -5.56 -21.68
CA CYS A 166 0.57 -6.05 -22.58
C CYS A 166 -0.07 -4.86 -23.30
N VAL A 167 -0.26 -4.99 -24.62
CA VAL A 167 -0.79 -3.93 -25.46
C VAL A 167 -2.13 -4.36 -26.02
N LEU A 168 -3.16 -3.54 -25.81
CA LEU A 168 -4.52 -3.75 -26.34
C LEU A 168 -4.79 -2.70 -27.41
N HIS A 169 -5.34 -3.14 -28.53
CA HIS A 169 -5.66 -2.29 -29.68
C HIS A 169 -7.14 -2.33 -30.05
N GLY A 170 -7.64 -1.20 -30.58
CA GLY A 170 -8.94 -1.09 -31.22
C GLY A 170 -10.10 -1.59 -30.35
N VAL A 171 -10.82 -2.59 -30.83
CA VAL A 171 -12.03 -3.14 -30.21
C VAL A 171 -11.78 -3.70 -28.80
N LEU A 172 -10.56 -4.19 -28.53
CA LEU A 172 -10.20 -4.73 -27.21
C LEU A 172 -10.21 -3.67 -26.10
N CYS A 173 -10.12 -2.39 -26.47
CA CYS A 173 -10.16 -1.24 -25.57
C CYS A 173 -11.57 -0.63 -25.42
N GLN A 174 -12.56 -1.16 -26.13
CA GLN A 174 -13.89 -0.56 -26.28
C GLN A 174 -15.00 -1.40 -25.67
N THR A 175 -14.70 -2.62 -25.21
CA THR A 175 -15.67 -3.46 -24.49
C THR A 175 -16.05 -2.84 -23.15
N TYR A 176 -17.18 -3.26 -22.59
CA TYR A 176 -17.60 -2.84 -21.25
C TYR A 176 -16.48 -3.07 -20.22
N ASP A 177 -15.91 -4.29 -20.23
CA ASP A 177 -14.79 -4.67 -19.38
C ASP A 177 -13.58 -3.74 -19.55
N ALA A 178 -13.23 -3.36 -20.79
CA ALA A 178 -12.13 -2.43 -21.05
C ALA A 178 -12.37 -1.04 -20.44
N LEU A 179 -13.62 -0.57 -20.39
CA LEU A 179 -13.98 0.74 -19.85
C LEU A 179 -14.02 0.74 -18.31
N VAL A 180 -14.41 -0.37 -17.69
CA VAL A 180 -14.48 -0.49 -16.22
C VAL A 180 -13.22 -1.03 -15.58
N LEU A 181 -12.28 -1.59 -16.36
CA LEU A 181 -11.03 -2.16 -15.86
C LEU A 181 -10.24 -1.15 -15.01
N SER A 182 -9.83 -1.62 -13.84
CA SER A 182 -9.04 -0.88 -12.84
C SER A 182 -7.76 -1.65 -12.51
N THR A 183 -6.77 -0.95 -11.92
CA THR A 183 -5.60 -1.60 -11.34
C THR A 183 -6.01 -2.57 -10.24
N GLU A 184 -5.19 -3.60 -10.01
CA GLU A 184 -5.45 -4.75 -9.12
C GLU A 184 -6.55 -5.71 -9.57
N SER A 185 -7.25 -5.44 -10.67
CA SER A 185 -8.17 -6.40 -11.30
C SER A 185 -7.41 -7.64 -11.79
N SER A 186 -8.01 -8.82 -11.67
CA SER A 186 -7.47 -10.06 -12.21
C SER A 186 -8.03 -10.32 -13.61
N VAL A 187 -7.13 -10.66 -14.53
CA VAL A 187 -7.43 -10.84 -15.95
C VAL A 187 -6.72 -12.07 -16.49
N VAL A 188 -7.23 -12.57 -17.62
CA VAL A 188 -6.53 -13.50 -18.50
C VAL A 188 -6.37 -12.87 -19.86
N LEU A 189 -5.15 -12.90 -20.39
CA LEU A 189 -4.77 -12.27 -21.65
C LEU A 189 -4.23 -13.35 -22.58
N TYR A 190 -4.63 -13.24 -23.84
CA TYR A 190 -4.19 -14.08 -24.95
C TYR A 190 -3.55 -13.17 -25.99
N GLY A 191 -2.40 -13.57 -26.50
CA GLY A 191 -1.65 -12.71 -27.42
C GLY A 191 -0.37 -13.34 -27.91
N CYS A 192 0.25 -12.69 -28.89
CA CYS A 192 1.58 -13.05 -29.37
C CYS A 192 2.65 -12.31 -28.56
N LEU A 193 3.69 -13.01 -28.12
CA LEU A 193 4.85 -12.37 -27.48
C LEU A 193 5.79 -11.82 -28.55
N GLU A 194 6.02 -10.52 -28.54
CA GLU A 194 6.85 -9.82 -29.53
C GLU A 194 8.00 -9.09 -28.85
N ILE A 195 9.18 -9.12 -29.47
CA ILE A 195 10.33 -8.36 -28.98
C ILE A 195 10.00 -6.87 -29.12
N VAL A 196 10.32 -6.09 -28.08
CA VAL A 196 10.06 -4.65 -28.11
C VAL A 196 10.89 -3.99 -29.23
N PRO A 197 10.30 -3.06 -30.02
CA PRO A 197 11.04 -2.36 -31.07
C PRO A 197 12.30 -1.65 -30.56
N GLU A 198 13.27 -1.47 -31.45
CA GLU A 198 14.52 -0.79 -31.15
C GLU A 198 14.29 0.62 -30.56
N GLY A 199 15.02 0.96 -29.50
CA GLY A 199 14.90 2.24 -28.79
C GLY A 199 13.77 2.31 -27.75
N LYS A 200 12.97 1.26 -27.58
CA LYS A 200 11.96 1.15 -26.50
C LYS A 200 12.38 0.11 -25.46
N THR A 201 11.88 0.27 -24.23
CA THR A 201 12.14 -0.65 -23.13
C THR A 201 10.83 -1.16 -22.53
N ALA A 202 10.80 -2.46 -22.23
CA ALA A 202 9.76 -3.10 -21.43
C ALA A 202 10.40 -4.16 -20.53
N PRO A 203 9.75 -4.52 -19.41
CA PRO A 203 10.19 -5.64 -18.58
C PRO A 203 10.43 -6.91 -19.41
N GLY A 204 11.61 -7.51 -19.28
CA GLY A 204 11.99 -8.71 -20.05
C GLY A 204 12.31 -8.47 -21.54
N GLY A 205 12.28 -7.22 -22.03
CA GLY A 205 12.64 -6.86 -23.41
C GLY A 205 11.64 -7.32 -24.48
N HIS A 206 10.41 -7.66 -24.09
CA HIS A 206 9.34 -8.06 -24.99
C HIS A 206 7.98 -7.59 -24.43
N GLU A 207 6.96 -7.58 -25.27
CA GLU A 207 5.59 -7.24 -24.91
C GLU A 207 4.59 -8.29 -25.44
N LEU A 208 3.44 -8.38 -24.81
CA LEU A 208 2.33 -9.21 -25.25
C LEU A 208 1.38 -8.37 -26.11
N ASN A 209 1.33 -8.64 -27.40
CA ASN A 209 0.33 -8.04 -28.29
C ASN A 209 -0.97 -8.83 -28.17
N VAL A 210 -1.96 -8.25 -27.49
CA VAL A 210 -3.17 -8.96 -27.05
C VAL A 210 -4.14 -9.08 -28.21
N ASP A 211 -4.62 -10.30 -28.46
CA ASP A 211 -5.66 -10.60 -29.45
C ASP A 211 -7.03 -10.90 -28.80
N TYR A 212 -7.04 -11.37 -27.55
CA TYR A 212 -8.25 -11.66 -26.79
C TYR A 212 -7.95 -11.59 -25.29
N TRP A 213 -8.94 -11.20 -24.47
CA TRP A 213 -8.77 -11.14 -23.03
C TRP A 213 -10.10 -11.19 -22.30
N GLU A 214 -10.06 -11.56 -21.02
CA GLU A 214 -11.23 -11.67 -20.16
C GLU A 214 -10.90 -11.12 -18.77
N VAL A 215 -11.89 -10.48 -18.13
CA VAL A 215 -11.81 -10.15 -16.70
C VAL A 215 -12.24 -11.34 -15.88
N ILE A 216 -11.41 -11.72 -14.91
CA ILE A 216 -11.74 -12.76 -13.92
C ILE A 216 -12.39 -12.13 -12.69
N GLY A 217 -11.85 -11.00 -12.24
CA GLY A 217 -12.38 -10.25 -11.10
C GLY A 217 -12.02 -8.78 -11.17
N LEU A 218 -13.03 -7.91 -11.15
CA LEU A 218 -12.83 -6.46 -11.10
C LEU A 218 -12.39 -6.03 -9.70
N ALA A 219 -11.44 -5.12 -9.65
CA ALA A 219 -11.05 -4.42 -8.44
C ALA A 219 -11.77 -3.06 -8.33
N PRO A 220 -11.91 -2.50 -7.12
CA PRO A 220 -12.45 -1.15 -6.95
C PRO A 220 -11.69 -0.09 -7.76
N PRO A 221 -12.36 0.99 -8.20
CA PRO A 221 -11.70 2.11 -8.88
C PRO A 221 -10.55 2.69 -8.05
N GLY A 222 -9.41 2.93 -8.69
CA GLY A 222 -8.18 3.42 -8.03
C GLY A 222 -7.31 2.32 -7.39
N GLY A 223 -7.78 1.06 -7.35
CA GLY A 223 -6.96 -0.08 -6.95
C GLY A 223 -6.32 0.08 -5.57
N ALA A 224 -5.03 -0.24 -5.47
CA ALA A 224 -4.27 -0.09 -4.23
C ALA A 224 -4.11 1.37 -3.78
N ASP A 225 -3.95 2.30 -4.72
CA ASP A 225 -3.67 3.72 -4.45
C ASP A 225 -4.87 4.44 -3.83
N ALA A 226 -6.09 3.93 -4.05
CA ALA A 226 -7.29 4.43 -3.39
C ALA A 226 -7.31 4.15 -1.88
N ILE A 227 -6.57 3.13 -1.43
CA ILE A 227 -6.49 2.72 -0.01
C ILE A 227 -5.21 3.29 0.62
N LEU A 228 -4.11 3.28 -0.13
CA LEU A 228 -2.78 3.66 0.35
C LEU A 228 -2.16 4.68 -0.59
N ASN A 229 -2.31 5.96 -0.24
CA ASN A 229 -1.60 7.04 -0.92
C ASN A 229 -0.19 7.23 -0.33
N GLU A 230 0.63 8.06 -0.99
CA GLU A 230 2.02 8.33 -0.58
C GLU A 230 2.13 9.00 0.80
N GLU A 231 1.05 9.61 1.28
CA GLU A 231 0.96 10.34 2.55
C GLU A 231 0.39 9.49 3.70
N ALA A 232 0.06 8.22 3.45
CA ALA A 232 -0.56 7.36 4.44
C ALA A 232 0.34 7.21 5.68
N LEU A 233 -0.23 7.42 6.87
CA LEU A 233 0.50 7.28 8.13
C LEU A 233 0.97 5.83 8.33
N PRO A 234 2.07 5.57 9.08
CA PRO A 234 2.61 4.22 9.29
C PRO A 234 1.59 3.20 9.82
N ASP A 235 0.68 3.60 10.71
CA ASP A 235 -0.34 2.67 11.25
C ASP A 235 -1.34 2.24 10.16
N VAL A 236 -1.78 3.17 9.30
CA VAL A 236 -2.66 2.87 8.16
C VAL A 236 -1.98 1.94 7.16
N GLN A 237 -0.68 2.15 6.94
CA GLN A 237 0.16 1.29 6.12
C GLN A 237 0.23 -0.15 6.69
N LEU A 238 0.41 -0.29 8.01
CA LEU A 238 0.46 -1.59 8.68
C LEU A 238 -0.91 -2.30 8.67
N ASP A 239 -2.01 -1.59 8.93
CA ASP A 239 -3.37 -2.16 8.87
C ASP A 239 -3.69 -2.68 7.46
N ASN A 240 -3.20 -1.99 6.43
CA ASN A 240 -3.39 -2.36 5.03
C ASN A 240 -2.17 -3.04 4.41
N ARG A 241 -1.33 -3.70 5.23
CA ARG A 241 -0.09 -4.34 4.76
C ARG A 241 -0.33 -5.35 3.65
N HIS A 242 -1.47 -6.04 3.69
CA HIS A 242 -1.93 -7.00 2.67
C HIS A 242 -2.13 -6.38 1.27
N ILE A 243 -2.36 -5.07 1.17
CA ILE A 243 -2.35 -4.30 -0.08
C ILE A 243 -0.93 -3.80 -0.38
N MET A 244 -0.23 -3.25 0.62
CA MET A 244 1.15 -2.74 0.44
C MET A 244 2.12 -3.77 -0.15
N ILE A 245 2.03 -5.03 0.27
CA ILE A 245 2.93 -6.10 -0.20
C ILE A 245 2.79 -6.39 -1.70
N ARG A 246 1.74 -5.87 -2.35
CA ARG A 246 1.54 -5.97 -3.80
C ARG A 246 2.37 -4.94 -4.57
N GLY A 247 2.83 -3.87 -3.91
CA GLY A 247 3.72 -2.88 -4.50
C GLY A 247 5.08 -3.47 -4.90
N GLU A 248 5.74 -2.84 -5.87
CA GLU A 248 7.02 -3.33 -6.42
C GLU A 248 8.10 -3.44 -5.35
N ASN A 249 8.34 -2.38 -4.58
CA ASN A 249 9.41 -2.37 -3.58
C ASN A 249 9.15 -3.35 -2.43
N THR A 250 7.92 -3.38 -1.89
CA THR A 250 7.58 -4.25 -0.77
C THR A 250 7.67 -5.73 -1.15
N SER A 251 7.18 -6.11 -2.33
CA SER A 251 7.28 -7.49 -2.82
C SER A 251 8.74 -7.90 -3.06
N LYS A 252 9.58 -7.00 -3.60
CA LYS A 252 11.03 -7.22 -3.74
C LYS A 252 11.71 -7.48 -2.41
N VAL A 253 11.37 -6.74 -1.35
CA VAL A 253 11.91 -6.97 0.01
C VAL A 253 11.55 -8.36 0.52
N LEU A 254 10.31 -8.82 0.32
CA LEU A 254 9.90 -10.17 0.72
C LEU A 254 10.63 -11.26 -0.06
N ARG A 255 10.87 -11.05 -1.36
CA ARG A 255 11.68 -11.97 -2.18
C ARG A 255 13.15 -11.99 -1.75
N ALA A 256 13.73 -10.82 -1.48
CA ALA A 256 15.10 -10.70 -0.96
C ALA A 256 15.24 -11.41 0.39
N ARG A 257 14.26 -11.25 1.31
CA ARG A 257 14.22 -12.00 2.57
C ARG A 257 14.25 -13.51 2.33
N ALA A 258 13.45 -14.02 1.39
CA ALA A 258 13.44 -15.45 1.06
C ALA A 258 14.81 -15.94 0.54
N ALA A 259 15.46 -15.16 -0.33
CA ALA A 259 16.80 -15.45 -0.84
C ALA A 259 17.86 -15.47 0.27
N VAL A 260 17.84 -14.48 1.17
CA VAL A 260 18.73 -14.42 2.34
C VAL A 260 18.52 -15.62 3.26
N THR A 261 17.27 -15.97 3.59
CA THR A 261 16.98 -17.15 4.42
C THR A 261 17.45 -18.45 3.77
N LYS A 262 17.34 -18.57 2.44
CA LYS A 262 17.89 -19.71 1.70
C LYS A 262 19.42 -19.74 1.80
N ALA A 263 20.10 -18.60 1.62
CA ALA A 263 21.55 -18.51 1.73
C ALA A 263 22.06 -18.89 3.14
N PHE A 264 21.36 -18.52 4.21
CA PHE A 264 21.66 -18.99 5.57
C PHE A 264 21.64 -20.52 5.66
N ARG A 265 20.59 -21.18 5.14
CA ARG A 265 20.51 -22.65 5.14
C ARG A 265 21.62 -23.28 4.32
N GLU A 266 21.95 -22.71 3.16
CA GLU A 266 23.03 -23.21 2.29
C GLU A 266 24.41 -23.06 2.93
N HIS A 267 24.66 -21.94 3.64
CA HIS A 267 25.87 -21.72 4.43
C HIS A 267 26.06 -22.85 5.45
N PHE A 268 25.05 -23.06 6.30
CA PHE A 268 25.09 -24.09 7.35
C PHE A 268 25.19 -25.50 6.77
N ALA A 269 24.40 -25.81 5.74
CA ALA A 269 24.45 -27.11 5.07
C ALA A 269 25.82 -27.42 4.46
N SER A 270 26.48 -26.41 3.86
CA SER A 270 27.83 -26.59 3.28
C SER A 270 28.92 -26.81 4.32
N ARG A 271 28.66 -26.49 5.59
CA ARG A 271 29.53 -26.75 6.75
C ARG A 271 29.08 -27.94 7.58
N HIS A 272 28.15 -28.74 7.06
CA HIS A 272 27.63 -29.95 7.70
C HIS A 272 26.88 -29.73 9.03
N TYR A 273 26.34 -28.52 9.26
CA TYR A 273 25.45 -28.29 10.39
C TYR A 273 24.11 -29.03 10.19
N THR A 274 23.53 -29.51 11.28
CA THR A 274 22.19 -30.13 11.26
C THR A 274 21.11 -29.09 11.66
N GLU A 275 20.10 -28.89 10.80
CA GLU A 275 18.93 -28.06 11.15
C GLU A 275 18.06 -28.79 12.17
N VAL A 276 17.75 -28.14 13.29
CA VAL A 276 16.88 -28.67 14.35
C VAL A 276 15.64 -27.79 14.55
N CYS A 277 14.57 -28.38 15.09
CA CYS A 277 13.29 -27.70 15.33
C CYS A 277 12.96 -27.67 16.84
N PRO A 278 13.56 -26.74 17.61
CA PRO A 278 13.33 -26.64 19.05
C PRO A 278 11.89 -26.18 19.38
N PRO A 279 11.37 -26.52 20.57
CA PRO A 279 10.04 -26.08 20.99
C PRO A 279 10.02 -24.57 21.28
N THR A 280 8.94 -23.90 20.92
CA THR A 280 8.75 -22.45 21.18
C THR A 280 7.91 -22.16 22.43
N MET A 281 7.25 -23.17 22.99
CA MET A 281 6.53 -23.11 24.25
C MET A 281 7.39 -23.73 25.35
N VAL A 282 7.79 -22.93 26.32
CA VAL A 282 8.80 -23.29 27.32
C VAL A 282 8.30 -23.01 28.74
N GLN A 283 8.85 -23.71 29.72
CA GLN A 283 8.64 -23.42 31.15
C GLN A 283 9.87 -22.74 31.79
N THR A 284 10.95 -22.60 31.03
CA THR A 284 12.24 -22.07 31.46
C THR A 284 12.50 -20.71 30.83
N GLN A 285 13.31 -19.89 31.49
CA GLN A 285 13.73 -18.56 31.02
C GLN A 285 15.16 -18.65 30.48
N CYS A 286 15.45 -18.03 29.32
CA CYS A 286 16.80 -17.98 28.74
C CYS A 286 17.50 -16.63 28.97
N GLU A 287 16.88 -15.50 28.58
CA GLU A 287 17.52 -14.18 28.53
C GLU A 287 17.01 -13.20 29.62
N GLY A 288 16.62 -13.74 30.78
CA GLY A 288 16.10 -12.96 31.91
C GLY A 288 14.58 -12.80 31.92
N GLY A 289 14.00 -12.81 33.13
CA GLY A 289 12.55 -12.96 33.33
C GLY A 289 11.67 -11.75 33.08
N SER A 290 12.22 -10.60 32.71
CA SER A 290 11.44 -9.35 32.56
C SER A 290 10.72 -9.20 31.22
N THR A 291 11.06 -10.01 30.21
CA THR A 291 10.62 -9.82 28.82
C THR A 291 9.99 -11.08 28.20
N LEU A 292 9.37 -11.95 29.02
CA LEU A 292 8.67 -13.17 28.54
C LEU A 292 7.17 -12.95 28.34
N PHE A 293 6.65 -13.46 27.22
CA PHE A 293 5.20 -13.59 27.03
C PHE A 293 4.68 -14.82 27.77
N LYS A 294 3.94 -14.58 28.85
CA LYS A 294 3.30 -15.60 29.68
C LYS A 294 1.93 -16.00 29.14
N PHE A 295 1.64 -17.31 29.13
CA PHE A 295 0.32 -17.84 28.77
C PHE A 295 -0.04 -19.08 29.60
N SER A 296 -1.32 -19.47 29.56
CA SER A 296 -1.82 -20.68 30.24
C SER A 296 -1.81 -21.86 29.27
N TYR A 297 -1.01 -22.88 29.59
CA TYR A 297 -0.91 -24.13 28.85
C TYR A 297 -1.58 -25.26 29.65
N PHE A 298 -2.84 -25.55 29.32
CA PHE A 298 -3.66 -26.55 30.03
C PHE A 298 -3.73 -26.36 31.55
N GLY A 299 -3.82 -25.11 32.00
CA GLY A 299 -3.87 -24.77 33.43
C GLY A 299 -2.49 -24.68 34.10
N GLN A 300 -1.41 -24.96 33.37
CA GLN A 300 -0.04 -24.70 33.81
C GLN A 300 0.49 -23.40 33.21
N GLU A 301 1.43 -22.77 33.89
CA GLU A 301 2.12 -21.60 33.39
C GLU A 301 3.18 -21.99 32.35
N ALA A 302 3.18 -21.30 31.21
CA ALA A 302 4.17 -21.45 30.16
C ALA A 302 4.52 -20.09 29.54
N TYR A 303 5.61 -20.05 28.78
CA TYR A 303 6.12 -18.85 28.14
C TYR A 303 6.48 -19.12 26.68
N LEU A 304 6.44 -18.07 25.86
CA LEU A 304 7.03 -18.12 24.53
C LEU A 304 8.54 -17.91 24.62
N THR A 305 9.30 -18.68 23.83
CA THR A 305 10.76 -18.67 23.89
C THR A 305 11.38 -17.34 23.46
N GLN A 306 12.45 -16.93 24.12
CA GLN A 306 13.29 -15.80 23.71
C GLN A 306 14.46 -16.26 22.83
N SER A 307 14.96 -17.47 23.07
CA SER A 307 16.12 -18.05 22.41
C SER A 307 16.05 -19.57 22.55
N SER A 308 16.47 -20.28 21.51
CA SER A 308 16.53 -21.73 21.49
C SER A 308 17.89 -22.27 21.93
N GLN A 309 18.84 -21.40 22.32
CA GLN A 309 20.22 -21.74 22.65
C GLN A 309 20.33 -22.95 23.59
N LEU A 310 19.61 -22.94 24.73
CA LEU A 310 19.68 -24.05 25.69
C LEU A 310 19.24 -25.39 25.09
N TYR A 311 18.32 -25.41 24.11
CA TYR A 311 17.94 -26.63 23.40
C TYR A 311 19.02 -27.05 22.41
N LEU A 312 19.64 -26.11 21.69
CA LEU A 312 20.74 -26.39 20.76
C LEU A 312 21.94 -27.00 21.48
N GLU A 313 22.29 -26.49 22.66
CA GLU A 313 23.37 -27.03 23.51
C GLU A 313 23.15 -28.53 23.81
N THR A 314 21.90 -28.96 24.05
CA THR A 314 21.60 -30.38 24.29
C THR A 314 21.77 -31.27 23.06
N CYS A 315 21.65 -30.69 21.85
CA CYS A 315 21.79 -31.44 20.61
C CYS A 315 23.24 -31.73 20.24
N LEU A 316 24.20 -30.94 20.75
CA LEU A 316 25.61 -31.02 20.37
C LEU A 316 26.21 -32.42 20.52
N ALA A 317 25.91 -33.10 21.63
CA ALA A 317 26.44 -34.43 21.92
C ALA A 317 25.91 -35.52 20.96
N ALA A 318 24.82 -35.27 20.25
CA ALA A 318 24.19 -36.22 19.33
C ALA A 318 24.40 -35.86 17.85
N LEU A 319 24.42 -34.56 17.52
CA LEU A 319 24.34 -34.07 16.15
C LEU A 319 25.56 -33.25 15.71
N GLY A 320 26.50 -32.94 16.61
CA GLY A 320 27.63 -32.07 16.31
C GLY A 320 27.19 -30.60 16.19
N ASP A 321 27.65 -29.91 15.16
CA ASP A 321 27.24 -28.54 14.85
C ASP A 321 25.75 -28.48 14.47
N VAL A 322 24.96 -27.61 15.12
CA VAL A 322 23.51 -27.51 14.91
C VAL A 322 23.07 -26.06 14.70
N TYR A 323 21.97 -25.87 13.98
CA TYR A 323 21.34 -24.55 13.84
C TYR A 323 19.82 -24.65 13.81
N CYS A 324 19.13 -23.54 14.06
CA CYS A 324 17.72 -23.39 13.79
C CYS A 324 17.38 -21.99 13.24
N ILE A 325 16.29 -21.91 12.47
CA ILE A 325 15.65 -20.66 12.08
C ILE A 325 14.23 -20.69 12.62
N ALA A 326 14.05 -20.18 13.84
CA ALA A 326 12.80 -20.24 14.59
C ALA A 326 12.28 -18.83 14.94
N GLN A 327 11.06 -18.73 15.48
CA GLN A 327 10.59 -17.45 16.02
C GLN A 327 11.03 -17.29 17.47
N SER A 328 11.46 -16.09 17.80
CA SER A 328 11.73 -15.65 19.17
C SER A 328 10.81 -14.49 19.54
N TYR A 329 10.48 -14.41 20.83
CA TYR A 329 9.49 -13.49 21.34
C TYR A 329 10.06 -12.67 22.50
N ARG A 330 9.98 -11.34 22.41
CA ARG A 330 10.45 -10.41 23.44
C ARG A 330 9.35 -9.45 23.85
N ALA A 331 8.89 -9.57 25.09
CA ALA A 331 7.84 -8.72 25.68
C ALA A 331 8.38 -7.36 26.17
N GLU A 332 9.27 -6.74 25.39
CA GLU A 332 9.81 -5.41 25.68
C GLU A 332 8.76 -4.33 25.36
N GLN A 333 8.49 -3.44 26.31
CA GLN A 333 7.64 -2.26 26.07
C GLN A 333 8.44 -1.14 25.39
N SER A 334 9.10 -1.46 24.27
CA SER A 334 9.98 -0.54 23.56
C SER A 334 9.62 -0.49 22.08
N ARG A 335 9.03 0.62 21.63
CA ARG A 335 8.78 0.89 20.20
C ARG A 335 9.96 1.63 19.63
N THR A 336 10.88 0.91 18.99
CA THR A 336 12.05 1.50 18.30
C THR A 336 12.14 0.97 16.88
N ARG A 337 13.08 1.52 16.09
CA ARG A 337 13.32 1.09 14.71
C ARG A 337 13.98 -0.30 14.58
N ARG A 338 14.44 -0.92 15.68
CA ARG A 338 15.21 -2.17 15.68
C ARG A 338 14.57 -3.32 16.46
N HIS A 339 13.60 -3.04 17.32
CA HIS A 339 12.99 -4.04 18.19
C HIS A 339 11.62 -4.49 17.67
N LEU A 340 11.43 -5.80 17.58
CA LEU A 340 10.15 -6.45 17.27
C LEU A 340 9.80 -7.39 18.42
N ALA A 341 8.51 -7.48 18.75
CA ALA A 341 8.02 -8.39 19.78
C ALA A 341 8.07 -9.87 19.34
N GLU A 342 8.01 -10.11 18.02
CA GLU A 342 8.20 -11.41 17.38
C GLU A 342 9.16 -11.20 16.19
N TYR A 343 10.20 -12.02 16.11
CA TYR A 343 11.16 -11.98 15.01
C TYR A 343 11.71 -13.37 14.71
N SER A 344 12.15 -13.56 13.46
CA SER A 344 12.81 -14.79 13.04
C SER A 344 14.27 -14.75 13.49
N HIS A 345 14.62 -15.65 14.40
CA HIS A 345 15.92 -15.76 15.02
C HIS A 345 16.69 -16.91 14.36
N VAL A 346 17.87 -16.59 13.84
CA VAL A 346 18.84 -17.58 13.32
C VAL A 346 19.82 -17.84 14.45
N GLU A 347 19.87 -19.07 14.94
CA GLU A 347 20.69 -19.47 16.07
C GLU A 347 21.50 -20.72 15.67
N ALA A 348 22.75 -20.81 16.11
CA ALA A 348 23.63 -21.95 15.85
C ALA A 348 24.53 -22.20 17.04
N GLU A 349 24.86 -23.47 17.28
CA GLU A 349 25.67 -23.92 18.41
C GLU A 349 26.71 -24.94 17.94
N CYS A 350 27.92 -24.87 18.50
CA CYS A 350 29.08 -25.62 18.02
C CYS A 350 29.83 -26.28 19.20
N PRO A 351 30.14 -27.59 19.16
CA PRO A 351 30.92 -28.22 20.22
C PRO A 351 32.43 -28.08 19.98
N PHE A 352 33.21 -28.11 21.07
CA PHE A 352 34.69 -28.17 21.03
C PHE A 352 35.38 -26.99 20.31
N ILE A 353 34.86 -25.78 20.48
CA ILE A 353 35.43 -24.55 19.93
C ILE A 353 36.08 -23.66 21.00
N THR A 354 37.00 -22.80 20.59
CA THR A 354 37.50 -21.67 21.38
C THR A 354 36.68 -20.41 21.12
N PHE A 355 37.03 -19.32 21.81
CA PHE A 355 36.41 -18.02 21.55
C PHE A 355 36.85 -17.46 20.18
N GLU A 356 38.11 -17.68 19.80
CA GLU A 356 38.64 -17.29 18.50
C GLU A 356 37.92 -18.03 17.37
N ASP A 357 37.69 -19.34 17.53
CA ASP A 357 36.90 -20.14 16.57
C ASP A 357 35.47 -19.60 16.42
N LEU A 358 34.86 -19.12 17.51
CA LEU A 358 33.53 -18.50 17.47
C LEU A 358 33.54 -17.21 16.64
N LEU A 359 34.53 -16.33 16.83
CA LEU A 359 34.67 -15.08 16.09
C LEU A 359 34.89 -15.35 14.59
N ASP A 360 35.74 -16.32 14.26
CA ASP A 360 35.99 -16.72 12.87
C ASP A 360 34.72 -17.26 12.20
N ARG A 361 33.94 -18.09 12.92
CA ARG A 361 32.64 -18.60 12.41
C ARG A 361 31.60 -17.48 12.24
N LEU A 362 31.61 -16.44 13.08
CA LEU A 362 30.71 -15.28 12.93
C LEU A 362 31.06 -14.45 11.69
N GLU A 363 32.35 -14.17 11.47
CA GLU A 363 32.79 -13.47 10.26
C GLU A 363 32.45 -14.28 9.01
N ASP A 364 32.79 -15.56 9.00
CA ASP A 364 32.51 -16.48 7.90
C ASP A 364 31.01 -16.60 7.58
N LEU A 365 30.15 -16.66 8.59
CA LEU A 365 28.68 -16.64 8.43
C LEU A 365 28.21 -15.40 7.67
N VAL A 366 28.66 -14.22 8.07
CA VAL A 366 28.23 -12.96 7.45
C VAL A 366 28.74 -12.87 6.01
N VAL A 367 30.02 -13.15 5.79
CA VAL A 367 30.65 -13.04 4.46
C VAL A 367 30.07 -14.03 3.48
N ASP A 368 30.03 -15.33 3.82
CA ASP A 368 29.57 -16.38 2.91
C ASP A 368 28.08 -16.26 2.59
N VAL A 369 27.23 -15.85 3.56
CA VAL A 369 25.81 -15.60 3.28
C VAL A 369 25.62 -14.45 2.31
N VAL A 370 26.38 -13.35 2.47
CA VAL A 370 26.32 -12.23 1.52
C VAL A 370 26.80 -12.67 0.14
N ASP A 371 27.92 -13.37 0.05
CA ASP A 371 28.46 -13.85 -1.23
C ASP A 371 27.48 -14.78 -1.93
N ARG A 372 26.81 -15.68 -1.20
CA ARG A 372 25.73 -16.52 -1.75
C ARG A 372 24.56 -15.71 -2.26
N VAL A 373 24.12 -14.68 -1.54
CA VAL A 373 23.04 -13.80 -2.01
C VAL A 373 23.49 -13.06 -3.28
N MET A 374 24.71 -12.55 -3.33
CA MET A 374 25.24 -11.83 -4.49
C MET A 374 25.53 -12.73 -5.70
N ALA A 375 25.77 -14.03 -5.49
CA ALA A 375 25.88 -15.04 -6.54
C ALA A 375 24.52 -15.59 -7.00
N SER A 376 23.45 -15.34 -6.25
CA SER A 376 22.11 -15.84 -6.58
C SER A 376 21.46 -15.06 -7.74
N PRO A 377 20.48 -15.66 -8.47
CA PRO A 377 19.66 -14.93 -9.44
C PRO A 377 18.96 -13.69 -8.86
N GLU A 378 18.76 -13.66 -7.55
CA GLU A 378 18.12 -12.58 -6.79
C GLU A 378 19.07 -11.41 -6.44
N ALA A 379 20.36 -11.46 -6.79
CA ALA A 379 21.32 -10.40 -6.49
C ALA A 379 20.90 -9.01 -7.01
N HIS A 380 20.18 -8.96 -8.13
CA HIS A 380 19.61 -7.72 -8.67
C HIS A 380 18.69 -7.02 -7.67
N LEU A 381 17.97 -7.75 -6.82
CA LEU A 381 17.08 -7.19 -5.80
C LEU A 381 17.87 -6.39 -4.75
N VAL A 382 19.08 -6.82 -4.40
CA VAL A 382 19.94 -6.12 -3.44
C VAL A 382 20.34 -4.76 -4.00
N HIS A 383 20.79 -4.72 -5.26
CA HIS A 383 21.18 -3.45 -5.90
C HIS A 383 19.98 -2.53 -6.18
N GLU A 384 18.80 -3.06 -6.49
CA GLU A 384 17.61 -2.23 -6.65
C GLU A 384 17.15 -1.59 -5.32
N LEU A 385 17.26 -2.32 -4.21
CA LEU A 385 16.85 -1.84 -2.88
C LEU A 385 17.96 -1.03 -2.19
N ASN A 386 19.22 -1.30 -2.52
CA ASN A 386 20.41 -0.61 -2.00
C ASN A 386 21.46 -0.42 -3.13
N PRO A 387 21.30 0.61 -3.98
CA PRO A 387 22.16 0.82 -5.15
C PRO A 387 23.65 1.02 -4.83
N ASN A 388 23.95 1.50 -3.63
CA ASN A 388 25.33 1.75 -3.17
C ASN A 388 25.92 0.58 -2.39
N PHE A 389 25.25 -0.58 -2.38
CA PHE A 389 25.75 -1.76 -1.71
C PHE A 389 27.12 -2.17 -2.28
N LYS A 390 28.10 -2.31 -1.39
CA LYS A 390 29.42 -2.85 -1.69
C LYS A 390 29.65 -4.04 -0.80
N ALA A 391 29.83 -5.22 -1.40
CA ALA A 391 30.38 -6.37 -0.71
C ALA A 391 31.84 -6.06 -0.39
N SER A 392 32.10 -5.43 0.75
CA SER A 392 33.45 -5.19 1.25
C SER A 392 33.44 -5.66 2.70
N PHE A 393 33.93 -6.87 2.91
CA PHE A 393 34.16 -7.41 4.25
C PHE A 393 35.66 -7.61 4.40
N ILE A 394 36.31 -6.59 4.94
CA ILE A 394 37.33 -6.82 5.95
C ILE A 394 36.70 -6.19 7.19
N ILE A 395 35.87 -6.96 7.88
CA ILE A 395 35.46 -6.61 9.24
C ILE A 395 36.30 -7.51 10.13
N THR A 396 37.58 -7.17 10.30
CA THR A 396 38.29 -7.69 11.45
C THR A 396 37.59 -7.15 12.68
N PHE A 397 36.97 -8.04 13.48
CA PHE A 397 36.35 -7.70 14.77
C PHE A 397 37.30 -6.89 15.68
N LEU A 398 38.61 -6.97 15.44
CA LEU A 398 39.67 -6.16 16.06
C LEU A 398 39.56 -4.64 15.82
N GLU A 399 38.86 -4.15 14.80
CA GLU A 399 38.68 -2.71 14.54
C GLU A 399 37.44 -2.10 15.21
N MET A 400 36.61 -2.91 15.90
CA MET A 400 35.39 -2.46 16.57
C MET A 400 35.55 -2.14 18.07
N HIS A 401 36.78 -2.10 18.60
CA HIS A 401 37.08 -1.73 19.99
C HIS A 401 37.93 -0.47 20.13
#